data_AF-A0A1F3CCU0-F1
#
_entry.id   AF-A0A1F3CCU0-F1
#
_cell.length_a   1.000
_cell.length_b   1.000
_cell.length_c   1.000
_cell.angle_alpha   90.00
_cell.angle_beta   90.00
_cell.angle_gamma   90.00
#
_symmetry.space_group_name_H-M   'P 1'
#
loop_
_entity.id
_entity.type
_entity.pdbx_description
1 polymer ?
#
loop_
_entity_poly.entity_id
_entity_poly.type
_entity_poly.pdbx_seq_one_letter_code
_entity_poly.pdbx_strand_id
1 'polypeptide(L)'
;MKIVNIFANRLYAFQYSGNAENELKYLLNIWNDTSYLYKFLKANKNDIGKISIEGIIDQIIDDANEIDKTLHWLATNKNENLEKFFKQLNNLETGYKVLSLRKGRKNYLRIYALKIDDNCFIITGGAIKFTHLMEEREHTIKELQKLEQAKQYLTGKGVFDTDSFYELISEQNDK
;
A
#
# COMPACT_ATOMS: atom_id res chain seq x y z
N MET A 1 -0.92 10.31 12.71
CA MET A 1 -0.45 9.14 11.92
C MET A 1 0.77 8.59 12.62
N LYS A 2 0.82 7.27 12.85
CA LYS A 2 1.97 6.57 13.40
C LYS A 2 2.66 5.80 12.29
N ILE A 3 3.99 5.83 12.24
CA ILE A 3 4.80 5.00 11.36
C ILE A 3 5.10 3.69 12.09
N VAL A 4 4.78 2.56 11.46
CA VAL A 4 4.98 1.22 12.00
C VAL A 4 5.99 0.49 11.13
N ASN A 5 7.04 -0.05 11.76
CA ASN A 5 7.97 -0.95 11.10
C ASN A 5 7.30 -2.29 10.82
N ILE A 6 7.35 -2.74 9.57
CA ILE A 6 6.78 -4.02 9.15
C ILE A 6 7.90 -5.05 9.04
N PHE A 7 8.90 -4.79 8.18
CA PHE A 7 9.98 -5.74 7.93
C PHE A 7 11.34 -5.05 7.77
N ALA A 8 12.32 -5.54 8.56
CA ALA A 8 13.76 -5.34 8.38
C ALA A 8 14.21 -3.88 8.14
N ASN A 9 13.53 -2.90 8.75
CA ASN A 9 13.77 -1.46 8.55
C ASN A 9 13.69 -0.99 7.09
N ARG A 10 13.08 -1.78 6.19
CA ARG A 10 12.98 -1.50 4.75
C ARG A 10 11.54 -1.30 4.30
N LEU A 11 10.60 -1.91 5.00
CA LEU A 11 9.18 -1.75 4.74
C LEU A 11 8.48 -1.26 6.00
N TYR A 12 7.76 -0.16 5.84
CA TYR A 12 6.95 0.48 6.86
C TYR A 12 5.50 0.55 6.39
N ALA A 13 4.59 0.80 7.31
CA ALA A 13 3.22 1.18 6.98
C ALA A 13 2.74 2.28 7.92
N PHE A 14 1.86 3.14 7.43
CA PHE A 14 1.14 4.04 8.31
C PHE A 14 0.10 3.29 9.13
N GLN A 15 -0.13 3.78 10.34
CA GLN A 15 -1.32 3.54 11.14
C GLN A 15 -2.00 4.89 11.33
N TYR A 16 -3.15 5.08 10.70
CA TYR A 16 -3.91 6.33 10.78
C TYR A 16 -4.60 6.46 12.15
N SER A 17 -4.83 7.71 12.56
CA SER A 17 -5.43 8.01 13.87
C SER A 17 -6.80 7.35 13.99
N GLY A 18 -7.04 6.62 15.08
CA GLY A 18 -8.28 5.88 15.31
C GLY A 18 -8.31 4.46 14.74
N ASN A 19 -7.34 4.07 13.90
CA ASN A 19 -7.21 2.70 13.42
C ASN A 19 -6.43 1.84 14.44
N ALA A 20 -6.93 0.64 14.72
CA ALA A 20 -6.26 -0.32 15.61
C ALA A 20 -5.01 -0.93 14.97
N GLU A 21 -5.00 -1.04 13.64
CA GLU A 21 -3.94 -1.72 12.87
C GLU A 21 -3.27 -0.75 11.88
N ASN A 22 -2.05 -1.11 11.48
CA ASN A 22 -1.39 -0.46 10.34
C ASN A 22 -2.04 -0.87 9.01
N GLU A 23 -1.84 -0.07 7.98
CA GLU A 23 -2.49 -0.23 6.69
C GLU A 23 -2.25 -1.59 6.03
N LEU A 24 -1.02 -2.12 6.07
CA LEU A 24 -0.77 -3.44 5.46
C LEU A 24 -1.57 -4.53 6.19
N LYS A 25 -1.55 -4.53 7.52
CA LYS A 25 -2.27 -5.52 8.32
C LYS A 25 -3.78 -5.41 8.12
N TYR A 26 -4.31 -4.19 8.14
CA TYR A 26 -5.72 -3.92 7.87
C TYR A 26 -6.14 -4.45 6.49
N LEU A 27 -5.37 -4.15 5.43
CA LEU A 27 -5.66 -4.60 4.06
C LEU A 27 -5.67 -6.13 3.97
N LEU A 28 -4.66 -6.80 4.51
CA LEU A 28 -4.59 -8.26 4.49
C LEU A 28 -5.76 -8.89 5.25
N ASN A 29 -6.22 -8.28 6.35
CA ASN A 29 -7.38 -8.79 7.09
C ASN A 29 -8.66 -8.65 6.26
N ILE A 30 -8.95 -7.48 5.67
CA ILE A 30 -10.18 -7.28 4.87
C ILE A 30 -10.15 -8.07 3.55
N TRP A 31 -8.97 -8.32 2.98
CA TRP A 31 -8.83 -9.16 1.77
C TRP A 31 -8.92 -10.66 2.08
N ASN A 32 -8.91 -11.06 3.36
CA ASN A 32 -9.18 -12.42 3.80
C ASN A 32 -10.58 -12.57 4.44
N ASP A 33 -11.37 -11.49 4.54
CA ASP A 33 -12.75 -11.53 5.05
C ASP A 33 -13.74 -11.75 3.90
N THR A 34 -14.24 -12.98 3.77
CA THR A 34 -15.21 -13.37 2.75
C THR A 34 -16.52 -12.57 2.81
N SER A 35 -16.97 -12.17 4.01
CA SER A 35 -18.18 -11.37 4.19
C SER A 35 -17.97 -9.94 3.71
N TYR A 36 -16.81 -9.34 4.01
CA TYR A 36 -16.43 -8.04 3.46
C TYR A 36 -16.36 -8.09 1.94
N LEU A 37 -15.63 -9.07 1.38
CA LEU A 37 -15.43 -9.20 -0.05
C LEU A 37 -16.76 -9.40 -0.79
N TYR A 38 -17.62 -10.28 -0.31
CA TYR A 38 -18.92 -10.50 -0.93
C TYR A 38 -19.76 -9.20 -0.98
N LYS A 39 -19.80 -8.44 0.13
CA LYS A 39 -20.49 -7.14 0.17
C LYS A 39 -19.88 -6.13 -0.79
N PHE A 40 -18.55 -6.02 -0.81
CA PHE A 40 -17.82 -5.11 -1.69
C PHE A 40 -18.08 -5.45 -3.17
N LEU A 41 -17.94 -6.71 -3.55
CA LEU A 41 -18.12 -7.17 -4.93
C LEU A 41 -19.58 -7.00 -5.39
N LYS A 42 -20.55 -7.29 -4.52
CA LYS A 42 -21.97 -7.05 -4.81
C LYS A 42 -22.26 -5.56 -5.03
N ALA A 43 -21.66 -4.67 -4.25
CA ALA A 43 -21.81 -3.22 -4.41
C ALA A 43 -21.14 -2.68 -5.69
N ASN A 44 -20.08 -3.33 -6.17
CA ASN A 44 -19.32 -2.94 -7.37
C ASN A 44 -19.55 -3.89 -8.56
N LYS A 45 -20.71 -4.56 -8.63
CA LYS A 45 -21.01 -5.61 -9.63
C LYS A 45 -20.82 -5.14 -11.08
N ASN A 46 -21.09 -3.87 -11.36
CA ASN A 46 -20.93 -3.30 -12.69
C ASN A 46 -19.47 -3.30 -13.19
N ASP A 47 -18.50 -3.31 -12.27
CA ASP A 47 -17.07 -3.29 -12.59
C ASP A 47 -16.48 -4.68 -12.83
N ILE A 48 -17.15 -5.70 -12.29
CA ILE A 48 -16.73 -7.10 -12.31
C ILE A 48 -17.19 -7.80 -13.61
N GLY A 49 -18.25 -7.28 -14.24
CA GLY A 49 -18.82 -7.87 -15.45
C GLY A 49 -19.52 -9.21 -15.17
N LYS A 50 -19.19 -10.24 -15.96
CA LYS A 50 -19.86 -11.56 -15.91
C LYS A 50 -19.16 -12.62 -15.05
N ILE A 51 -18.09 -12.23 -14.35
CA ILE A 51 -17.29 -13.16 -13.54
C ILE A 51 -18.08 -13.52 -12.26
N SER A 52 -17.98 -14.78 -11.81
CA SER A 52 -18.56 -15.22 -10.54
C SER A 52 -17.93 -14.47 -9.37
N ILE A 53 -18.76 -14.06 -8.42
CA ILE A 53 -18.32 -13.37 -7.21
C ILE A 53 -17.45 -14.31 -6.38
N GLU A 54 -17.85 -15.57 -6.25
CA GLU A 54 -17.15 -16.62 -5.52
C GLU A 54 -15.74 -16.82 -6.08
N GLY A 55 -15.61 -16.96 -7.40
CA GLY A 55 -14.30 -17.11 -8.04
C GLY A 55 -13.38 -15.90 -7.85
N ILE A 56 -13.93 -14.68 -7.76
CA ILE A 56 -13.14 -13.48 -7.45
C ILE A 56 -12.75 -13.43 -5.99
N ILE A 57 -13.62 -13.86 -5.08
CA ILE A 57 -13.29 -13.96 -3.64
C ILE A 57 -12.09 -14.87 -3.46
N ASP A 58 -12.14 -16.07 -4.03
CA ASP A 58 -11.04 -17.04 -3.95
C ASP A 58 -9.74 -16.44 -4.51
N GLN A 59 -9.81 -15.81 -5.69
CA GLN A 59 -8.64 -15.16 -6.29
C GLN A 59 -8.07 -14.02 -5.43
N ILE A 60 -8.93 -13.20 -4.80
CA ILE A 60 -8.48 -12.10 -3.93
C ILE A 60 -7.77 -12.64 -2.68
N ILE A 61 -8.30 -13.71 -2.08
CA ILE A 61 -7.70 -14.35 -0.91
C ILE A 61 -6.32 -14.92 -1.26
N ASP A 62 -6.22 -15.65 -2.36
CA ASP A 62 -4.95 -16.20 -2.85
C ASP A 62 -3.93 -15.10 -3.15
N ASP A 63 -4.37 -14.04 -3.81
CA ASP A 63 -3.52 -12.89 -4.13
C ASP A 63 -3.04 -12.14 -2.88
N ALA A 64 -3.89 -11.98 -1.87
CA ALA A 64 -3.52 -11.35 -0.61
C ALA A 64 -2.43 -12.15 0.11
N ASN A 65 -2.58 -13.48 0.14
CA ASN A 65 -1.59 -14.40 0.71
C ASN A 65 -0.26 -14.38 -0.08
N GLU A 66 -0.32 -14.28 -1.41
CA GLU A 66 0.90 -14.17 -2.24
C GLU A 66 1.59 -12.81 -2.06
N ILE A 67 0.82 -11.72 -1.94
CA ILE A 67 1.36 -10.38 -1.64
C ILE A 67 2.11 -10.42 -0.31
N ASP A 68 1.52 -10.97 0.75
CA ASP A 68 2.15 -11.02 2.08
C ASP A 68 3.48 -11.79 2.03
N LYS A 69 3.47 -12.99 1.43
CA LYS A 69 4.69 -13.79 1.22
C LYS A 69 5.75 -13.05 0.40
N THR A 70 5.33 -12.37 -0.67
CA THR A 70 6.23 -11.63 -1.57
C THR A 70 6.87 -10.45 -0.84
N LEU A 71 6.08 -9.64 -0.15
CA LEU A 71 6.58 -8.50 0.62
C LEU A 71 7.52 -8.95 1.74
N HIS A 72 7.15 -10.00 2.47
CA HIS A 72 8.00 -10.59 3.49
C HIS A 72 9.35 -11.02 2.92
N TRP A 73 9.35 -11.82 1.84
CA TRP A 73 10.58 -12.30 1.21
C TRP A 73 11.45 -11.14 0.69
N LEU A 74 10.87 -10.19 -0.04
CA LEU A 74 11.59 -9.05 -0.60
C LEU A 74 12.21 -8.16 0.49
N ALA A 75 11.49 -7.91 1.58
CA ALA A 75 11.94 -7.02 2.63
C ALA A 75 12.99 -7.68 3.56
N THR A 76 12.87 -8.98 3.83
CA THR A 76 13.78 -9.69 4.76
C THR A 76 15.04 -10.24 4.09
N ASN A 77 15.00 -10.49 2.78
CA ASN A 77 16.18 -10.92 2.02
C ASN A 77 17.02 -9.72 1.57
N LYS A 78 18.27 -9.64 2.05
CA LYS A 78 19.18 -8.52 1.75
C LYS A 78 19.61 -8.44 0.28
N ASN A 79 19.55 -9.56 -0.45
CA ASN A 79 19.88 -9.60 -1.87
C ASN A 79 18.69 -9.24 -2.77
N GLU A 80 17.53 -8.96 -2.18
CA GLU A 80 16.30 -8.67 -2.87
C GLU A 80 15.93 -7.19 -2.76
N ASN A 81 15.10 -6.72 -3.70
CA ASN A 81 14.71 -5.33 -3.78
C ASN A 81 13.19 -5.18 -3.84
N LEU A 82 12.62 -4.36 -2.95
CA LEU A 82 11.19 -4.08 -2.87
C LEU A 82 10.64 -3.40 -4.13
N GLU A 83 11.49 -2.78 -4.95
CA GLU A 83 11.14 -2.27 -6.28
C GLU A 83 10.71 -3.37 -7.25
N LYS A 84 11.01 -4.64 -6.99
CA LYS A 84 10.44 -5.77 -7.75
C LYS A 84 8.92 -5.77 -7.65
N PHE A 85 8.37 -5.38 -6.50
CA PHE A 85 6.93 -5.26 -6.27
C PHE A 85 6.41 -3.82 -6.44
N PHE A 86 7.08 -2.82 -5.84
CA PHE A 86 6.66 -1.42 -5.87
C PHE A 86 7.18 -0.68 -7.11
N LYS A 87 6.31 -0.52 -8.11
CA LYS A 87 6.60 0.24 -9.34
C LYS A 87 6.09 1.67 -9.22
N GLN A 88 6.53 2.56 -10.10
CA GLN A 88 6.05 3.96 -10.14
C GLN A 88 4.52 3.99 -10.30
N LEU A 89 3.86 4.90 -9.57
CA LEU A 89 2.41 5.08 -9.69
C LEU A 89 2.05 5.58 -11.10
N ASN A 90 2.79 6.59 -11.59
CA ASN A 90 2.70 7.11 -12.96
C ASN A 90 3.91 6.63 -13.77
N ASN A 91 3.67 5.89 -14.85
CA ASN A 91 4.73 5.33 -15.70
C ASN A 91 5.47 6.40 -16.53
N LEU A 92 4.93 7.61 -16.62
CA LEU A 92 5.55 8.75 -17.31
C LEU A 92 6.41 9.60 -16.37
N GLU A 93 6.55 9.21 -15.10
CA GLU A 93 7.40 9.91 -14.15
C GLU A 93 8.88 9.73 -14.54
N THR A 94 9.56 10.85 -14.78
CA THR A 94 10.99 10.89 -15.08
C THR A 94 11.76 11.61 -13.99
N GLY A 95 13.05 11.26 -13.87
CA GLY A 95 13.96 11.85 -12.89
C GLY A 95 13.78 11.34 -11.47
N TYR A 96 14.67 11.81 -10.58
CA TYR A 96 14.58 11.56 -9.15
C TYR A 96 13.48 12.43 -8.54
N LYS A 97 12.62 11.83 -7.71
CA LYS A 97 11.65 12.55 -6.91
C LYS A 97 11.68 12.05 -5.47
N VAL A 98 11.88 12.99 -4.56
CA VAL A 98 11.71 12.78 -3.12
C VAL A 98 10.29 12.31 -2.85
N LEU A 99 10.14 11.25 -2.05
CA LEU A 99 8.85 10.66 -1.72
C LEU A 99 8.03 10.32 -3.00
N SER A 100 8.67 9.63 -3.94
CA SER A 100 8.05 9.19 -5.19
C SER A 100 6.90 8.22 -4.92
N LEU A 101 5.78 8.39 -5.63
CA LEU A 101 4.56 7.62 -5.44
C LEU A 101 4.70 6.26 -6.13
N ARG A 102 4.36 5.19 -5.41
CA ARG A 102 4.56 3.81 -5.84
C ARG A 102 3.29 2.98 -5.68
N LYS A 103 3.19 1.94 -6.51
CA LYS A 103 2.13 0.93 -6.47
C LYS A 103 2.70 -0.48 -6.61
N GLY A 104 2.20 -1.40 -5.80
CA GLY A 104 2.27 -2.84 -6.01
C GLY A 104 0.96 -3.36 -6.59
N ARG A 105 1.04 -4.36 -7.47
CA ARG A 105 -0.13 -4.93 -8.16
C ARG A 105 -0.08 -6.46 -8.16
N LYS A 106 -1.21 -7.07 -7.80
CA LYS A 106 -1.53 -8.48 -8.07
C LYS A 106 -3.00 -8.54 -8.50
N ASN A 107 -3.29 -9.05 -9.70
CA ASN A 107 -4.63 -9.06 -10.34
C ASN A 107 -5.50 -7.82 -10.04
N TYR A 108 -6.43 -7.92 -9.09
CA TYR A 108 -7.34 -6.84 -8.67
C TYR A 108 -6.81 -6.00 -7.49
N LEU A 109 -5.84 -6.50 -6.73
CA LEU A 109 -5.31 -5.87 -5.53
C LEU A 109 -4.20 -4.87 -5.83
N ARG A 110 -4.29 -3.70 -5.19
CA ARG A 110 -3.34 -2.58 -5.26
C ARG A 110 -2.88 -2.26 -3.84
N ILE A 111 -1.56 -2.13 -3.66
CA ILE A 111 -0.96 -1.52 -2.48
C ILE A 111 -0.26 -0.24 -2.93
N TYR A 112 -0.52 0.85 -2.23
CA TYR A 112 0.09 2.15 -2.48
C TYR A 112 1.14 2.46 -1.44
N ALA A 113 2.24 3.06 -1.88
CA ALA A 113 3.38 3.37 -1.03
C ALA A 113 4.11 4.64 -1.50
N LEU A 114 4.91 5.20 -0.61
CA LEU A 114 5.92 6.21 -0.94
C LEU A 114 7.29 5.55 -0.90
N LYS A 115 8.13 5.81 -1.91
CA LYS A 115 9.56 5.49 -1.87
C LYS A 115 10.25 6.56 -1.02
N ILE A 116 10.77 6.19 0.14
CA ILE A 116 11.59 7.07 0.97
C ILE A 116 12.96 7.21 0.31
N ASP A 117 13.55 6.08 -0.04
CA ASP A 117 14.88 5.97 -0.63
C ASP A 117 15.05 4.60 -1.29
N ASP A 118 16.24 4.29 -1.80
CA ASP A 118 16.58 3.00 -2.37
C ASP A 118 16.23 1.86 -1.41
N ASN A 119 15.31 1.01 -1.88
CA ASN A 119 14.87 -0.18 -1.15
C ASN A 119 14.20 0.10 0.21
N CYS A 120 13.73 1.34 0.44
CA CYS A 120 13.02 1.78 1.64
C CYS A 120 11.65 2.39 1.29
N PHE A 121 10.57 1.78 1.78
CA PHE A 121 9.20 2.14 1.40
C PHE A 121 8.28 2.22 2.61
N ILE A 122 7.28 3.10 2.50
CA ILE A 122 6.17 3.19 3.46
C ILE A 122 4.82 3.02 2.76
N ILE A 123 4.06 2.02 3.19
CA ILE A 123 2.72 1.73 2.69
C ILE A 123 1.72 2.74 3.28
N THR A 124 0.89 3.32 2.41
CA THR A 124 -0.13 4.31 2.77
C THR A 124 -1.54 3.75 2.71
N GLY A 125 -1.73 2.61 2.05
CA GLY A 125 -3.05 1.99 1.88
C GLY A 125 -3.11 1.12 0.64
N GLY A 126 -4.33 0.81 0.19
CA GLY A 126 -4.58 -0.17 -0.85
C GLY A 126 -6.04 -0.29 -1.23
N ALA A 127 -6.31 -0.95 -2.35
CA ALA A 127 -7.64 -1.08 -2.92
C ALA A 127 -7.82 -2.39 -3.70
N ILE A 128 -9.05 -2.89 -3.74
CA ILE A 128 -9.51 -3.83 -4.77
C ILE A 128 -9.99 -2.97 -5.95
N LYS A 129 -9.26 -3.00 -7.06
CA LYS A 129 -9.45 -2.10 -8.21
C LYS A 129 -9.71 -2.87 -9.49
N PHE A 130 -10.93 -2.74 -10.00
CA PHE A 130 -11.38 -3.33 -11.27
C PHE A 130 -11.29 -2.39 -12.47
N THR A 131 -11.21 -1.08 -12.24
CA THR A 131 -11.19 -0.08 -13.31
C THR A 131 -9.76 0.29 -13.74
N HIS A 132 -9.58 1.12 -14.76
CA HIS A 132 -8.27 1.50 -15.27
C HIS A 132 -7.62 2.63 -14.47
N LEU A 133 -8.35 3.72 -14.23
CA LEU A 133 -7.93 4.94 -13.54
C LEU A 133 -8.41 4.97 -12.07
N MET A 134 -7.71 5.69 -11.19
CA MET A 134 -8.08 5.76 -9.75
C MET A 134 -9.25 6.71 -9.51
N GLU A 135 -9.46 7.64 -10.43
CA GLU A 135 -10.47 8.70 -10.41
C GLU A 135 -11.87 8.16 -10.76
N GLU A 136 -11.97 6.92 -11.23
CA GLU A 136 -13.24 6.32 -11.65
C GLU A 136 -14.10 5.86 -10.48
N ARG A 137 -13.53 5.61 -9.29
CA ARG A 137 -14.24 5.08 -8.13
C ARG A 137 -13.86 5.79 -6.84
N GLU A 138 -14.85 6.03 -5.99
CA GLU A 138 -14.67 6.75 -4.72
C GLU A 138 -13.61 6.11 -3.81
N HIS A 139 -13.61 4.77 -3.71
CA HIS A 139 -12.65 4.07 -2.87
C HIS A 139 -11.21 4.24 -3.35
N THR A 140 -10.94 4.28 -4.66
CA THR A 140 -9.60 4.55 -5.19
C THR A 140 -9.22 6.03 -5.14
N ILE A 141 -10.18 6.96 -5.25
CA ILE A 141 -9.94 8.40 -5.01
C ILE A 141 -9.46 8.62 -3.57
N LYS A 142 -10.11 7.96 -2.59
CA LYS A 142 -9.71 8.05 -1.18
C LYS A 142 -8.28 7.56 -0.96
N GLU A 143 -7.86 6.49 -1.64
CA GLU A 143 -6.48 6.02 -1.56
C GLU A 143 -5.48 6.98 -2.21
N LEU A 144 -5.85 7.67 -3.30
CA LEU A 144 -5.02 8.73 -3.87
C LEU A 144 -4.86 9.90 -2.88
N GLN A 145 -5.95 10.30 -2.23
CA GLN A 145 -5.92 11.34 -1.19
C GLN A 145 -5.04 10.95 0.00
N LYS A 146 -5.13 9.69 0.47
CA LYS A 146 -4.26 9.16 1.53
C LYS A 146 -2.79 9.18 1.15
N LEU A 147 -2.47 8.83 -0.10
CA LEU A 147 -1.11 8.84 -0.62
C LEU A 147 -0.53 10.27 -0.65
N GLU A 148 -1.30 11.25 -1.10
CA GLU A 148 -0.90 12.66 -1.09
C GLU A 148 -0.78 13.23 0.33
N GLN A 149 -1.73 12.92 1.22
CA GLN A 149 -1.67 13.33 2.62
C GLN A 149 -0.45 12.75 3.34
N ALA A 150 -0.14 11.47 3.09
CA ALA A 150 1.06 10.82 3.61
C ALA A 150 2.34 11.51 3.12
N LYS A 151 2.38 11.90 1.84
CA LYS A 151 3.52 12.63 1.28
C LYS A 151 3.67 14.00 1.93
N GLN A 152 2.59 14.77 2.02
CA GLN A 152 2.58 16.06 2.68
C GLN A 152 3.00 15.98 4.15
N TYR A 153 2.54 14.93 4.86
CA TYR A 153 2.94 14.68 6.24
C TYR A 153 4.45 14.47 6.37
N LEU A 154 5.04 13.58 5.56
CA LEU A 154 6.48 13.30 5.60
C LEU A 154 7.32 14.52 5.17
N THR A 155 6.92 15.21 4.11
CA THR A 155 7.58 16.46 3.68
C THR A 155 7.52 17.52 4.79
N GLY A 156 6.35 17.69 5.43
CA GLY A 156 6.18 18.65 6.53
C GLY A 156 6.95 18.29 7.80
N LYS A 157 7.39 17.02 7.92
CA LYS A 157 8.31 16.54 8.94
C LYS A 157 9.78 16.59 8.53
N GLY A 158 10.08 17.14 7.34
CA GLY A 158 11.45 17.28 6.86
C GLY A 158 12.06 16.00 6.31
N VAL A 159 11.26 15.00 5.93
CA VAL A 159 11.77 13.76 5.35
C VAL A 159 12.11 13.96 3.87
N PHE A 160 13.37 13.73 3.51
CA PHE A 160 13.85 13.77 2.12
C PHE A 160 14.74 12.60 1.71
N ASP A 161 15.17 11.78 2.67
CA ASP A 161 15.98 10.56 2.50
C ASP A 161 15.75 9.59 3.68
N THR A 162 16.52 8.49 3.71
CA THR A 162 16.44 7.50 4.80
C THR A 162 16.86 8.05 6.15
N ASP A 163 17.87 8.94 6.21
CA ASP A 163 18.42 9.47 7.46
C ASP A 163 17.38 10.36 8.16
N SER A 164 16.86 11.36 7.46
CA SER A 164 15.75 12.21 7.94
C SER A 164 14.49 11.42 8.29
N PHE A 165 14.23 10.29 7.61
CA PHE A 165 13.13 9.40 7.94
C PHE A 165 13.34 8.65 9.27
N TYR A 166 14.57 8.19 9.55
CA TYR A 166 14.90 7.52 10.81
C TYR A 166 14.95 8.45 12.00
N GLU A 167 15.36 9.70 11.81
CA GLU A 167 15.23 10.75 12.82
C GLU A 167 13.76 10.89 13.25
N LEU A 168 12.84 11.03 12.29
CA LEU A 168 11.40 11.10 12.55
C LEU A 168 10.87 9.87 13.30
N ILE A 169 11.29 8.66 12.91
CA ILE A 169 10.85 7.42 13.58
C ILE A 169 11.38 7.38 15.03
N SER A 170 12.61 7.80 15.26
CA SER A 170 13.23 7.82 16.58
C SER A 170 12.48 8.79 17.51
N GLU A 171 12.24 10.03 17.05
CA GLU A 171 11.45 11.02 17.79
C GLU A 171 10.02 10.57 18.10
N GLN A 172 9.44 9.71 17.26
CA GLN A 172 8.12 9.15 17.47
C GLN A 172 8.12 8.08 18.57
N ASN A 173 9.19 7.30 18.70
CA ASN A 173 9.30 6.22 19.70
C ASN A 173 9.65 6.73 21.10
N ASP A 174 10.24 7.92 21.19
CA ASP A 174 10.57 8.60 22.45
C ASP A 174 9.37 9.32 23.09
N LYS A 175 8.18 9.27 22.47
CA LYS A 175 6.93 9.90 22.93
C LYS A 175 5.87 8.88 23.30
#